data_AF-A0A661URH9-F1
#
_entry.id   AF-A0A661URH9-F1
#
_cell.length_a   1.000
_cell.length_b   1.000
_cell.length_c   1.000
_cell.angle_alpha   90.00
_cell.angle_beta   90.00
_cell.angle_gamma   90.00
#
_symmetry.space_group_name_H-M   'P 1'
#
loop_
_entity.id
_entity.type
_entity.pdbx_description
1 polymer ?
#
loop_
_entity_poly.entity_id
_entity_poly.type
_entity_poly.pdbx_seq_one_letter_code
_entity_poly.pdbx_strand_id
1 'polypeptide(L)'
;MLYPYFGLGDHSIPNNLYTGIESIIADSTEIFTGYSLSYLYGSNADYGIDILNTDLGNTLAHSQDGAVRSVYYDSGLYRTIASSSFFGAMADGTNNNTKANVMAQYLSFLIGDPSPNIVASEDELDFGITLPNVSYTLELEISNTGLETLFVTDIVISGEGFNYYGLTEFDLNTSEQQVLEIEFEKDELGQFYGELSILSNDPDTPELLILLTAECLTDADDDLISTTNKLIGNYPNPFNPSTTISFELNTENTEDTKLMIYNMRGQKVKEFSNLRNQTSITWNGADDNNQTVSSGIYFYKMKSGSFEQTKKMILMK
;
A
#
# COMPACT_ATOMS: atom_id res chain seq x y z
N MET A 1 -15.99 -3.48 14.49
CA MET A 1 -16.71 -2.52 13.64
C MET A 1 -17.86 -3.26 12.98
N LEU A 2 -19.10 -2.82 13.18
CA LEU A 2 -20.22 -3.33 12.38
C LEU A 2 -20.13 -2.63 11.01
N TYR A 3 -19.85 -3.39 9.95
CA TYR A 3 -20.03 -2.90 8.60
C TYR A 3 -21.53 -2.82 8.31
N PRO A 4 -22.03 -1.78 7.62
CA PRO A 4 -23.42 -1.76 7.17
C PRO A 4 -23.64 -2.95 6.22
N TYR A 5 -24.55 -3.85 6.59
CA TYR A 5 -24.93 -4.99 5.77
C TYR A 5 -26.14 -4.60 4.92
N PHE A 6 -25.93 -4.44 3.61
CA PHE A 6 -27.01 -4.23 2.65
C PHE A 6 -27.33 -5.58 2.00
N GLY A 7 -28.39 -6.24 2.47
CA GLY A 7 -28.83 -7.53 1.93
C GLY A 7 -29.73 -7.37 0.70
N LEU A 8 -29.55 -8.22 -0.31
CA LEU A 8 -30.56 -8.44 -1.34
C LEU A 8 -31.66 -9.32 -0.73
N GLY A 9 -32.87 -8.78 -0.58
CA GLY A 9 -34.00 -9.52 -0.03
C GLY A 9 -34.57 -10.52 -1.04
N ASP A 10 -34.90 -11.73 -0.58
CA ASP A 10 -35.61 -12.74 -1.36
C ASP A 10 -37.13 -12.56 -1.15
N HIS A 11 -37.85 -12.22 -2.21
CA HIS A 11 -39.31 -12.22 -2.20
C HIS A 11 -39.86 -12.90 -3.44
N SER A 12 -40.24 -14.16 -3.26
CA SER A 12 -41.21 -14.87 -4.08
C SER A 12 -42.55 -14.11 -4.08
N ILE A 13 -42.68 -13.10 -4.95
CA ILE A 13 -43.96 -12.49 -5.27
C ILE A 13 -44.67 -13.44 -6.26
N PRO A 14 -45.94 -13.84 -6.03
CA PRO A 14 -46.64 -14.75 -6.94
C PRO A 14 -46.65 -14.18 -8.36
N ASN A 15 -46.30 -15.02 -9.35
CA ASN A 15 -46.07 -14.71 -10.77
C ASN A 15 -47.15 -13.92 -11.55
N ASN A 16 -48.23 -13.46 -10.92
CA ASN A 16 -49.44 -12.97 -11.59
C ASN A 16 -49.78 -11.47 -11.34
N LEU A 17 -48.84 -10.66 -10.84
CA LEU A 17 -49.02 -9.20 -10.68
C LEU A 17 -47.84 -8.37 -11.22
N TYR A 18 -47.20 -8.82 -12.30
CA TYR A 18 -46.19 -8.02 -13.00
C TYR A 18 -46.84 -6.93 -13.87
N THR A 19 -47.27 -5.84 -13.24
CA THR A 19 -47.37 -4.55 -13.92
C THR A 19 -45.99 -3.90 -13.88
N GLY A 20 -45.36 -3.77 -15.05
CA GLY A 20 -43.96 -3.42 -15.24
C GLY A 20 -43.52 -2.20 -14.43
N ILE A 21 -42.41 -2.34 -13.72
CA ILE A 21 -41.72 -1.21 -13.11
C ILE A 21 -41.07 -0.42 -14.25
N GLU A 22 -41.66 0.72 -14.59
CA GLU A 22 -41.25 1.53 -15.74
C GLU A 22 -40.34 2.70 -15.35
N SER A 23 -40.24 3.02 -14.05
CA SER A 23 -39.50 4.17 -13.56
C SER A 23 -38.85 3.98 -12.19
N ILE A 24 -37.70 4.64 -12.01
CA ILE A 24 -37.02 4.86 -10.72
C ILE A 24 -37.11 6.35 -10.40
N ILE A 25 -37.47 6.68 -9.16
CA ILE A 25 -37.64 8.05 -8.67
C ILE A 25 -36.54 8.35 -7.66
N ALA A 26 -35.90 9.50 -7.84
CA ALA A 26 -34.93 10.07 -6.91
C ALA A 26 -35.61 10.59 -5.65
N ASP A 27 -35.03 10.34 -4.48
CA ASP A 27 -35.42 11.04 -3.26
C ASP A 27 -34.72 12.41 -3.17
N SER A 28 -35.40 13.40 -2.57
CA SER A 28 -35.41 14.81 -3.00
C SER A 28 -34.15 15.67 -2.72
N THR A 29 -33.00 15.09 -2.38
CA THR A 29 -31.77 15.85 -2.06
C THR A 29 -30.47 15.25 -2.60
N GLU A 30 -30.53 14.32 -3.56
CA GLU A 30 -29.42 13.38 -3.80
C GLU A 30 -28.94 13.24 -5.28
N ILE A 31 -28.02 12.30 -5.54
CA ILE A 31 -27.31 11.94 -6.80
C ILE A 31 -28.23 11.79 -8.04
N PHE A 32 -29.54 11.62 -7.85
CA PHE A 32 -30.50 11.49 -8.95
C PHE A 32 -31.43 12.72 -9.08
N THR A 33 -31.23 13.77 -8.28
CA THR A 33 -32.11 14.95 -8.28
C THR A 33 -32.14 15.59 -9.65
N GLY A 34 -33.34 15.69 -10.24
CA GLY A 34 -33.56 16.24 -11.58
C GLY A 34 -33.45 15.23 -12.74
N TYR A 35 -33.21 13.95 -12.45
CA TYR A 35 -33.15 12.89 -13.46
C TYR A 35 -34.29 11.87 -13.28
N SER A 36 -34.91 11.47 -14.40
CA SER A 36 -35.92 10.40 -14.44
C SER A 36 -35.37 9.25 -15.27
N LEU A 37 -35.27 8.07 -14.66
CA LEU A 37 -34.76 6.85 -15.31
C LEU A 37 -35.90 5.90 -15.65
N SER A 38 -35.82 5.29 -16.83
CA SER A 38 -36.72 4.22 -17.26
C SER A 38 -35.96 2.95 -17.58
N TYR A 39 -36.55 1.80 -17.31
CA TYR A 39 -35.99 0.50 -17.69
C TYR A 39 -36.26 0.19 -19.16
N LEU A 40 -35.27 -0.33 -19.89
CA LEU A 40 -35.44 -0.82 -21.27
C LEU A 40 -36.07 -2.21 -21.23
N TYR A 41 -37.28 -2.33 -21.80
CA TYR A 41 -38.00 -3.59 -22.07
C TYR A 41 -38.18 -4.52 -20.88
N GLY A 42 -39.38 -4.56 -20.29
CA GLY A 42 -40.06 -5.76 -19.75
C GLY A 42 -39.23 -6.77 -18.92
N SER A 43 -38.08 -6.37 -18.41
CA SER A 43 -37.11 -7.17 -17.68
C SER A 43 -37.09 -6.57 -16.29
N ASN A 44 -37.62 -7.35 -15.37
CA ASN A 44 -37.90 -6.93 -14.01
C ASN A 44 -36.60 -6.53 -13.32
N ALA A 45 -36.65 -5.48 -12.49
CA ALA A 45 -35.71 -5.36 -11.38
C ALA A 45 -36.08 -6.46 -10.37
N ASP A 46 -35.53 -7.66 -10.56
CA ASP A 46 -35.92 -8.89 -9.84
C ASP A 46 -35.75 -8.80 -8.31
N TYR A 47 -35.08 -7.77 -7.77
CA TYR A 47 -34.76 -7.68 -6.33
C TYR A 47 -34.89 -6.24 -5.77
N GLY A 48 -35.48 -6.11 -4.59
CA GLY A 48 -35.41 -4.90 -3.75
C GLY A 48 -34.29 -5.03 -2.71
N ILE A 49 -33.80 -3.91 -2.18
CA ILE A 49 -32.86 -3.93 -1.05
C ILE A 49 -33.68 -4.08 0.23
N ASP A 50 -33.46 -5.16 0.98
CA ASP A 50 -34.08 -5.35 2.30
C ASP A 50 -33.36 -4.45 3.30
N ILE A 51 -34.11 -3.55 3.94
CA ILE A 51 -33.62 -2.69 5.01
C ILE A 51 -33.42 -3.56 6.25
N LEU A 52 -32.31 -4.28 6.32
CA LEU A 52 -31.88 -4.96 7.54
C LEU A 52 -30.82 -4.10 8.22
N ASN A 53 -31.31 -3.15 9.03
CA ASN A 53 -30.59 -2.30 9.99
C ASN A 53 -30.11 -0.93 9.45
N THR A 54 -31.04 0.03 9.27
CA THR A 54 -30.84 1.38 8.70
C THR A 54 -30.50 2.49 9.69
N ASP A 55 -29.90 2.23 10.85
CA ASP A 55 -29.51 3.34 11.71
C ASP A 55 -28.33 4.18 11.15
N LEU A 56 -27.78 3.79 9.99
CA LEU A 56 -26.57 4.41 9.42
C LEU A 56 -26.67 4.86 7.95
N GLY A 57 -27.52 4.26 7.08
CA GLY A 57 -27.54 4.53 5.63
C GLY A 57 -28.75 5.33 5.15
N ASN A 58 -28.60 6.08 4.04
CA ASN A 58 -29.63 6.94 3.45
C ASN A 58 -30.18 6.33 2.14
N THR A 59 -31.48 6.53 1.89
CA THR A 59 -32.15 6.07 0.66
C THR A 59 -31.80 6.97 -0.52
N LEU A 60 -31.29 6.36 -1.58
CA LEU A 60 -30.85 7.06 -2.79
C LEU A 60 -31.93 7.07 -3.89
N ALA A 61 -32.65 5.96 -4.04
CA ALA A 61 -33.72 5.83 -5.03
C ALA A 61 -34.72 4.71 -4.69
N HIS A 62 -35.97 4.92 -5.08
CA HIS A 62 -37.05 3.93 -4.99
C HIS A 62 -37.76 3.77 -6.35
N SER A 63 -38.39 2.62 -6.57
CA SER A 63 -39.25 2.38 -7.74
C SER A 63 -40.69 2.82 -7.49
N GLN A 64 -41.48 2.97 -8.56
CA GLN A 64 -42.89 3.39 -8.51
C GLN A 64 -43.82 2.55 -7.60
N ASP A 65 -43.41 1.33 -7.27
CA ASP A 65 -44.10 0.42 -6.34
C ASP A 65 -43.75 0.69 -4.86
N GLY A 66 -42.88 1.69 -4.59
CA GLY A 66 -42.42 2.07 -3.27
C GLY A 66 -41.24 1.27 -2.73
N ALA A 67 -40.70 0.30 -3.50
CA ALA A 67 -39.54 -0.49 -3.07
C ALA A 67 -38.22 0.29 -3.21
N VAL A 68 -37.37 0.23 -2.19
CA VAL A 68 -36.02 0.83 -2.22
C VAL A 68 -35.10 0.03 -3.14
N ARG A 69 -34.44 0.73 -4.07
CA ARG A 69 -33.58 0.13 -5.10
C ARG A 69 -32.12 0.54 -4.99
N SER A 70 -31.83 1.64 -4.29
CA SER A 70 -30.45 2.04 -3.99
C SER A 70 -30.39 2.79 -2.67
N VAL A 71 -29.32 2.56 -1.93
CA VAL A 71 -28.96 3.26 -0.68
C VAL A 71 -27.48 3.60 -0.71
N TYR A 72 -27.07 4.64 0.00
CA TYR A 72 -25.66 5.00 0.16
C TYR A 72 -25.31 5.21 1.63
N TYR A 73 -24.01 5.16 1.90
CA TYR A 73 -23.42 5.43 3.20
C TYR A 73 -22.14 6.21 3.02
N ASP A 74 -21.96 7.26 3.82
CA ASP A 74 -20.74 8.04 3.93
C ASP A 74 -20.35 8.12 5.42
N SER A 75 -19.14 7.64 5.74
CA SER A 75 -18.56 7.69 7.09
C SER A 75 -17.49 8.76 7.24
N GLY A 76 -17.16 9.50 6.18
CA GLY A 76 -15.95 10.32 6.07
C GLY A 76 -14.67 9.52 5.79
N LEU A 77 -14.56 8.28 6.31
CA LEU A 77 -13.42 7.39 6.04
C LEU A 77 -13.59 6.55 4.76
N TYR A 78 -14.83 6.20 4.44
CA TYR A 78 -15.18 5.50 3.21
C TYR A 78 -16.64 5.78 2.83
N ARG A 79 -16.89 5.69 1.52
CA ARG A 79 -18.21 5.84 0.92
C ARG A 79 -18.62 4.56 0.22
N THR A 80 -19.90 4.21 0.28
CA THR A 80 -20.41 3.04 -0.43
C THR A 80 -21.83 3.29 -0.95
N ILE A 81 -22.15 2.65 -2.06
CA ILE A 81 -23.50 2.59 -2.61
C ILE A 81 -23.86 1.12 -2.76
N ALA A 82 -25.00 0.72 -2.21
CA ALA A 82 -25.62 -0.56 -2.51
C ALA A 82 -26.82 -0.31 -3.43
N SER A 83 -26.85 -1.00 -4.57
CA SER A 83 -27.91 -0.87 -5.57
C SER A 83 -28.37 -2.24 -6.04
N SER A 84 -29.68 -2.48 -6.03
CA SER A 84 -30.31 -3.64 -6.68
C SER A 84 -30.68 -3.34 -8.14
N SER A 85 -30.32 -2.14 -8.62
CA SER A 85 -30.58 -1.68 -9.98
C SER A 85 -29.39 -2.03 -10.88
N PHE A 86 -29.62 -2.77 -11.98
CA PHE A 86 -28.59 -2.96 -13.00
C PHE A 86 -28.49 -1.71 -13.88
N PHE A 87 -27.45 -0.90 -13.69
CA PHE A 87 -27.17 0.24 -14.59
C PHE A 87 -27.10 -0.17 -16.06
N GLY A 88 -26.69 -1.39 -16.36
CA GLY A 88 -26.75 -1.97 -17.71
C GLY A 88 -28.14 -1.95 -18.34
N ALA A 89 -29.20 -2.18 -17.55
CA ALA A 89 -30.60 -2.27 -17.99
C ALA A 89 -31.33 -0.91 -18.02
N MET A 90 -30.69 0.16 -17.54
CA MET A 90 -31.24 1.51 -17.63
C MET A 90 -31.11 2.06 -19.05
N ALA A 91 -32.20 2.66 -19.52
CA ALA A 91 -32.28 3.42 -20.76
C ALA A 91 -32.17 4.91 -20.46
N ASP A 92 -31.64 5.68 -21.42
CA ASP A 92 -31.94 7.11 -21.43
C ASP A 92 -33.46 7.30 -21.59
N GLY A 93 -34.05 8.14 -20.75
CA GLY A 93 -35.43 8.61 -20.91
C GLY A 93 -35.53 9.57 -22.10
N THR A 94 -36.24 10.69 -21.95
CA THR A 94 -36.35 11.69 -23.03
C THR A 94 -35.06 12.45 -23.33
N ASN A 95 -34.03 12.32 -22.47
CA ASN A 95 -32.75 13.01 -22.60
C ASN A 95 -31.62 12.00 -22.85
N ASN A 96 -30.94 12.14 -23.99
CA ASN A 96 -29.91 11.25 -24.56
C ASN A 96 -28.61 11.06 -23.73
N ASN A 97 -28.57 11.47 -22.45
CA ASN A 97 -27.39 11.38 -21.58
C ASN A 97 -27.74 11.07 -20.11
N THR A 98 -28.97 10.68 -19.82
CA THR A 98 -29.45 10.47 -18.44
C THR A 98 -28.61 9.42 -17.72
N LYS A 99 -28.32 8.31 -18.38
CA LYS A 99 -27.48 7.21 -17.87
C LYS A 99 -26.04 7.67 -17.60
N ALA A 100 -25.46 8.44 -18.52
CA ALA A 100 -24.09 8.95 -18.38
C ALA A 100 -23.98 9.93 -17.20
N ASN A 101 -24.94 10.85 -17.06
CA ASN A 101 -24.96 11.84 -15.98
C ASN A 101 -25.18 11.21 -14.61
N VAL A 102 -26.00 10.17 -14.54
CA VAL A 102 -26.21 9.38 -13.31
C VAL A 102 -24.94 8.65 -12.93
N MET A 103 -24.27 7.97 -13.87
CA MET A 103 -23.01 7.30 -13.56
C MET A 103 -21.90 8.27 -13.17
N ALA A 104 -21.85 9.46 -13.78
CA ALA A 104 -20.94 10.52 -13.37
C ALA A 104 -21.16 10.94 -11.91
N GLN A 105 -22.41 11.08 -11.47
CA GLN A 105 -22.71 11.43 -10.08
C GLN A 105 -22.45 10.27 -9.11
N TYR A 106 -22.66 9.01 -9.51
CA TYR A 106 -22.25 7.83 -8.72
C TYR A 106 -20.74 7.80 -8.51
N LEU A 107 -19.99 7.98 -9.60
CA LEU A 107 -18.53 8.04 -9.56
C LEU A 107 -18.08 9.20 -8.67
N SER A 108 -18.60 10.41 -8.89
CA SER A 108 -18.28 11.58 -8.05
C SER A 108 -18.60 11.36 -6.58
N PHE A 109 -19.72 10.72 -6.24
CA PHE A 109 -20.01 10.38 -4.85
C PHE A 109 -18.98 9.40 -4.26
N LEU A 110 -18.70 8.31 -4.97
CA LEU A 110 -17.79 7.25 -4.51
C LEU A 110 -16.34 7.74 -4.42
N ILE A 111 -15.95 8.61 -5.34
CA ILE A 111 -14.64 9.23 -5.44
C ILE A 111 -14.44 10.30 -4.37
N GLY A 112 -15.49 11.06 -4.04
CA GLY A 112 -15.35 12.27 -3.24
C GLY A 112 -15.22 13.53 -4.11
N ASP A 113 -14.92 14.65 -3.46
CA ASP A 113 -14.48 15.84 -4.17
C ASP A 113 -13.11 15.50 -4.80
N PRO A 114 -12.96 15.51 -6.14
CA PRO A 114 -11.69 15.21 -6.77
C PRO A 114 -10.68 16.22 -6.23
N SER A 115 -9.75 15.72 -5.42
CA SER A 115 -8.75 16.50 -4.71
C SER A 115 -7.40 15.85 -4.95
N PRO A 116 -6.32 16.63 -4.91
CA PRO A 116 -4.97 16.09 -4.88
C PRO A 116 -4.75 15.39 -3.54
N ASN A 117 -3.92 14.34 -3.53
CA ASN A 117 -3.56 13.63 -2.31
C ASN A 117 -2.07 13.26 -2.33
N ILE A 118 -1.27 13.90 -1.49
CA ILE A 118 0.17 13.68 -1.39
C ILE A 118 0.46 12.45 -0.53
N VAL A 119 1.30 11.56 -1.02
CA VAL A 119 1.77 10.37 -0.28
C VAL A 119 3.27 10.22 -0.49
N ALA A 120 4.01 10.13 0.61
CA ALA A 120 5.41 9.74 0.60
C ALA A 120 5.58 8.22 0.75
N SER A 121 6.68 7.69 0.23
CA SER A 121 7.08 6.28 0.34
C SER A 121 7.42 5.87 1.77
N GLU A 122 7.97 6.79 2.56
CA GLU A 122 8.33 6.61 3.97
C GLU A 122 7.91 7.86 4.76
N ASP A 123 7.68 7.73 6.06
CA ASP A 123 7.39 8.82 7.00
C ASP A 123 8.64 9.32 7.76
N GLU A 124 9.75 8.59 7.63
CA GLU A 124 11.07 8.89 8.22
C GLU A 124 12.20 8.46 7.26
N LEU A 125 13.28 9.24 7.22
CA LEU A 125 14.54 8.88 6.57
C LEU A 125 15.64 8.76 7.63
N ASP A 126 16.03 7.52 7.90
CA ASP A 126 17.15 7.20 8.79
C ASP A 126 18.42 6.92 7.98
N PHE A 127 19.36 7.87 8.00
CA PHE A 127 20.69 7.72 7.40
C PHE A 127 21.55 6.71 8.18
N GLY A 128 21.12 6.31 9.37
CA GLY A 128 21.86 5.42 10.25
C GLY A 128 23.20 6.03 10.62
N ILE A 129 24.25 5.20 10.55
CA ILE A 129 25.61 5.59 10.92
C ILE A 129 26.34 6.21 9.73
N THR A 130 26.86 7.42 9.93
CA THR A 130 27.60 8.20 8.92
C THR A 130 29.01 8.54 9.39
N LEU A 131 29.95 8.67 8.45
CA LEU A 131 31.32 9.10 8.74
C LEU A 131 31.50 10.62 8.56
N PRO A 132 32.46 11.25 9.27
CA PRO A 132 32.61 12.69 9.23
C PRO A 132 33.22 13.14 7.91
N ASN A 133 32.70 14.22 7.33
CA ASN A 133 33.07 14.75 6.00
C ASN A 133 32.81 13.74 4.85
N VAL A 134 31.85 12.83 5.04
CA VAL A 134 31.35 11.95 3.99
C VAL A 134 29.89 12.29 3.76
N SER A 135 29.52 12.46 2.50
CA SER A 135 28.15 12.68 2.07
C SER A 135 27.43 11.34 1.86
N TYR A 136 26.21 11.26 2.38
CA TYR A 136 25.28 10.15 2.20
C TYR A 136 24.00 10.68 1.56
N THR A 137 23.39 9.89 0.68
CA THR A 137 22.14 10.28 0.00
C THR A 137 21.11 9.18 0.15
N LEU A 138 19.89 9.57 0.55
CA LEU A 138 18.71 8.72 0.54
C LEU A 138 17.66 9.29 -0.41
N GLU A 139 16.90 8.39 -1.03
CA GLU A 139 15.81 8.73 -1.92
C GLU A 139 14.47 8.68 -1.17
N LEU A 140 13.66 9.72 -1.32
CA LEU A 140 12.26 9.76 -0.88
C LEU A 140 11.37 9.96 -2.10
N GLU A 141 10.52 8.99 -2.38
CA GLU A 141 9.50 9.12 -3.42
C GLU A 141 8.26 9.79 -2.84
N ILE A 142 7.78 10.83 -3.51
CA ILE A 142 6.47 11.43 -3.27
C ILE A 142 5.56 11.21 -4.48
N SER A 143 4.26 11.05 -4.23
CA SER A 143 3.30 10.69 -5.26
C SER A 143 1.97 11.40 -5.06
N ASN A 144 1.26 11.65 -6.16
CA ASN A 144 -0.12 12.10 -6.13
C ASN A 144 -1.06 10.91 -6.35
N THR A 145 -1.70 10.46 -5.28
CA THR A 145 -2.71 9.38 -5.33
C THR A 145 -4.14 9.93 -5.47
N GLY A 146 -4.28 11.25 -5.50
CA GLY A 146 -5.52 11.97 -5.73
C GLY A 146 -5.87 12.09 -7.21
N LEU A 147 -6.99 12.75 -7.49
CA LEU A 147 -7.58 12.81 -8.83
C LEU A 147 -7.47 14.18 -9.51
N GLU A 148 -6.96 15.18 -8.79
CA GLU A 148 -6.57 16.48 -9.34
C GLU A 148 -5.06 16.65 -9.26
N THR A 149 -4.51 17.62 -10.00
CA THR A 149 -3.09 17.95 -9.94
C THR A 149 -2.70 18.43 -8.54
N LEU A 150 -1.67 17.80 -7.99
CA LEU A 150 -1.01 18.22 -6.76
C LEU A 150 0.05 19.27 -7.10
N PHE A 151 -0.05 20.44 -6.49
CA PHE A 151 0.94 21.51 -6.58
C PHE A 151 1.79 21.48 -5.32
N VAL A 152 3.06 21.10 -5.45
CA VAL A 152 4.05 21.28 -4.39
C VAL A 152 4.58 22.70 -4.52
N THR A 153 4.35 23.51 -3.49
CA THR A 153 4.63 24.96 -3.51
C THR A 153 5.89 25.34 -2.75
N ASP A 154 6.37 24.47 -1.87
CA ASP A 154 7.66 24.65 -1.22
C ASP A 154 8.17 23.33 -0.65
N ILE A 155 9.49 23.21 -0.54
CA ILE A 155 10.16 22.15 0.21
C ILE A 155 11.22 22.80 1.08
N VAL A 156 11.03 22.69 2.40
CA VAL A 156 11.91 23.27 3.40
C VAL A 156 12.57 22.14 4.18
N ILE A 157 13.90 22.12 4.19
CA ILE A 157 14.67 21.21 5.01
C ILE A 157 15.27 21.94 6.20
N SER A 158 15.27 21.28 7.35
CA SER A 158 15.83 21.78 8.61
C SER A 158 16.64 20.69 9.32
N GLY A 159 17.43 21.09 10.31
CA GLY A 159 18.40 20.23 10.98
C GLY A 159 19.81 20.43 10.45
N GLU A 160 20.81 20.22 11.30
CA GLU A 160 22.21 20.37 10.91
C GLU A 160 22.69 19.18 10.09
N GLY A 161 23.39 19.45 8.99
CA GLY A 161 23.97 18.42 8.11
C GLY A 161 23.01 17.87 7.05
N PHE A 162 21.70 18.08 7.18
CA PHE A 162 20.72 17.70 6.16
C PHE A 162 20.61 18.76 5.06
N ASN A 163 20.63 18.31 3.81
CA ASN A 163 20.59 19.16 2.63
C ASN A 163 19.63 18.62 1.59
N TYR A 164 18.99 19.53 0.85
CA TYR A 164 18.18 19.24 -0.32
C TYR A 164 18.49 20.26 -1.41
N TYR A 165 18.85 19.79 -2.60
CA TYR A 165 19.26 20.64 -3.73
C TYR A 165 18.34 20.54 -4.95
N GLY A 166 17.23 19.80 -4.83
CA GLY A 166 16.28 19.61 -5.91
C GLY A 166 15.30 20.77 -6.11
N LEU A 167 14.24 20.52 -6.88
CA LEU A 167 13.17 21.49 -7.10
C LEU A 167 12.29 21.58 -5.86
N THR A 168 12.07 22.80 -5.36
CA THR A 168 11.17 23.06 -4.23
C THR A 168 9.72 23.31 -4.68
N GLU A 169 9.49 23.50 -5.97
CA GLU A 169 8.18 23.75 -6.57
C GLU A 169 8.01 22.90 -7.83
N PHE A 170 6.91 22.13 -7.91
CA PHE A 170 6.54 21.33 -9.08
C PHE A 170 5.11 20.79 -8.97
N ASP A 171 4.61 20.27 -10.10
CA ASP A 171 3.26 19.78 -10.24
C ASP A 171 3.28 18.27 -10.49
N LEU A 172 2.42 17.51 -9.80
CA LEU A 172 2.21 16.08 -10.03
C LEU A 172 0.79 15.81 -10.51
N ASN A 173 0.65 15.27 -11.71
CA ASN A 173 -0.63 14.77 -12.20
C ASN A 173 -1.04 13.51 -11.42
N THR A 174 -2.28 13.06 -11.61
CA THR A 174 -2.78 11.82 -10.98
C THR A 174 -1.87 10.63 -11.27
N SER A 175 -1.48 9.91 -10.22
CA SER A 175 -0.56 8.77 -10.24
C SER A 175 0.87 9.09 -10.68
N GLU A 176 1.22 10.36 -10.81
CA GLU A 176 2.60 10.79 -11.05
C GLU A 176 3.40 10.80 -9.74
N GLN A 177 4.72 10.65 -9.88
CA GLN A 177 5.65 10.50 -8.77
C GLN A 177 6.89 11.35 -9.03
N GLN A 178 7.50 11.85 -7.95
CA GLN A 178 8.77 12.55 -7.96
C GLN A 178 9.68 11.96 -6.89
N VAL A 179 10.93 11.69 -7.26
CA VAL A 179 11.97 11.26 -6.32
C VAL A 179 12.73 12.49 -5.84
N LEU A 180 12.86 12.61 -4.52
CA LEU A 180 13.66 13.62 -3.84
C LEU A 180 14.93 12.94 -3.32
N GLU A 181 16.10 13.50 -3.63
CA GLU A 181 17.39 13.03 -3.12
C GLU A 181 17.77 13.92 -1.93
N ILE A 182 17.72 13.36 -0.71
CA ILE A 182 18.08 14.06 0.53
C ILE A 182 19.51 13.65 0.88
N GLU A 183 20.34 14.65 1.14
CA GLU A 183 21.75 14.46 1.45
C GLU A 183 22.02 14.76 2.93
N PHE A 184 22.90 13.97 3.53
CA PHE A 184 23.46 14.23 4.85
C PHE A 184 24.98 14.28 4.80
N GLU A 185 25.57 15.38 5.29
CA GLU A 185 27.02 15.53 5.50
C GLU A 185 27.28 16.33 6.78
N LYS A 186 28.14 15.81 7.65
CA LYS A 186 28.57 16.51 8.87
C LYS A 186 30.01 16.17 9.22
N ASP A 187 30.70 17.09 9.87
CA ASP A 187 32.08 16.96 10.36
C ASP A 187 32.17 16.68 11.88
N GLU A 188 31.12 17.01 12.61
CA GLU A 188 30.97 16.81 14.05
C GLU A 188 30.29 15.47 14.36
N LEU A 189 30.72 14.86 15.46
CA LEU A 189 30.17 13.60 15.93
C LEU A 189 28.91 13.83 16.77
N GLY A 190 27.98 12.89 16.70
CA GLY A 190 26.76 12.92 17.49
C GLY A 190 25.54 12.45 16.72
N GLN A 191 24.40 12.57 17.38
CA GLN A 191 23.09 12.30 16.78
C GLN A 191 22.50 13.60 16.24
N PHE A 192 22.04 13.54 15.00
CA PHE A 192 21.46 14.67 14.27
C PHE A 192 20.01 14.35 13.95
N TYR A 193 19.18 15.38 14.13
CA TYR A 193 17.75 15.34 13.86
C TYR A 193 17.40 16.49 12.95
N GLY A 194 16.53 16.23 11.99
CA GLY A 194 16.03 17.20 11.04
C GLY A 194 14.61 16.90 10.63
N GLU A 195 14.04 17.82 9.87
CA GLU A 195 12.69 17.70 9.33
C GLU A 195 12.69 18.20 7.90
N LEU A 196 12.05 17.46 7.01
CA LEU A 196 11.70 17.89 5.66
C LEU A 196 10.19 18.22 5.64
N SER A 197 9.86 19.48 5.40
CA SER A 197 8.49 19.98 5.25
C SER A 197 8.18 20.20 3.77
N ILE A 198 7.11 19.57 3.29
CA ILE A 198 6.64 19.68 1.91
C ILE A 198 5.26 20.34 1.94
N LEU A 199 5.17 21.56 1.41
CA LEU A 199 3.92 22.32 1.35
C LEU A 199 3.20 22.05 0.03
N SER A 200 1.90 21.76 0.10
CA SER A 200 1.11 21.47 -1.08
C SER A 200 -0.33 21.96 -1.00
N ASN A 201 -1.07 21.82 -2.11
CA ASN A 201 -2.50 22.10 -2.18
C ASN A 201 -3.39 20.89 -1.80
N ASP A 202 -2.82 19.83 -1.22
CA ASP A 202 -3.61 18.75 -0.61
C ASP A 202 -4.48 19.32 0.53
N PRO A 203 -5.82 19.18 0.46
CA PRO A 203 -6.72 19.75 1.47
C PRO A 203 -6.64 19.04 2.82
N ASP A 204 -6.28 17.76 2.83
CA ASP A 204 -6.19 16.93 4.03
C ASP A 204 -4.78 17.02 4.66
N THR A 205 -3.75 17.13 3.81
CA THR A 205 -2.33 17.21 4.21
C THR A 205 -1.61 18.39 3.53
N PRO A 206 -1.95 19.65 3.88
CA PRO A 206 -1.34 20.83 3.26
C PRO A 206 0.16 20.98 3.56
N GLU A 207 0.62 20.34 4.64
CA GLU A 207 2.03 20.23 5.01
C GLU A 207 2.33 18.77 5.36
N LEU A 208 3.20 18.14 4.58
CA LEU A 208 3.72 16.79 4.83
C LEU A 208 5.09 16.90 5.49
N LEU A 209 5.24 16.28 6.66
CA LEU A 209 6.48 16.29 7.45
C LEU A 209 7.14 14.92 7.42
N ILE A 210 8.43 14.88 7.09
CA ILE A 210 9.28 13.68 7.12
C ILE A 210 10.39 13.88 8.13
N LEU A 211 10.51 12.94 9.07
CA LEU A 211 11.56 12.98 10.08
C LEU A 211 12.90 12.53 9.48
N LEU A 212 13.98 13.22 9.84
CA LEU A 212 15.33 12.90 9.38
C LEU A 212 16.22 12.57 10.58
N THR A 213 16.95 11.45 10.52
CA THR A 213 17.88 11.03 11.57
C THR A 213 19.22 10.59 10.99
N ALA A 214 20.30 10.89 11.71
CA ALA A 214 21.64 10.41 11.41
C ALA A 214 22.49 10.32 12.69
N GLU A 215 23.45 9.41 12.71
CA GLU A 215 24.44 9.27 13.78
C GLU A 215 25.86 9.36 13.18
N CYS A 216 26.53 10.49 13.38
CA CYS A 216 27.89 10.71 12.88
C CYS A 216 28.94 10.25 13.88
N LEU A 217 29.84 9.37 13.46
CA LEU A 217 30.86 8.72 14.30
C LEU A 217 32.18 8.62 13.51
N THR A 218 33.33 8.75 14.16
CA THR A 218 34.64 8.71 13.46
C THR A 218 35.05 7.30 13.06
N ASP A 219 35.90 7.19 12.03
CA ASP A 219 36.72 6.00 11.76
C ASP A 219 37.63 5.57 12.93
N ALA A 220 37.85 6.44 13.94
CA ALA A 220 38.57 6.10 15.16
C ALA A 220 37.71 5.29 16.16
N ASP A 221 36.42 5.14 15.88
CA ASP A 221 35.70 3.91 16.17
C ASP A 221 35.96 2.95 14.99
N ASP A 222 37.09 2.24 15.07
CA ASP A 222 37.33 0.97 14.36
C ASP A 222 36.30 -0.12 14.81
N ASP A 223 35.26 0.30 15.53
CA ASP A 223 34.17 -0.46 16.12
C ASP A 223 32.78 -0.12 15.56
N LEU A 224 32.68 0.60 14.43
CA LEU A 224 31.46 0.61 13.60
C LEU A 224 31.34 -0.60 12.67
N ILE A 225 31.62 -1.71 13.33
CA ILE A 225 31.05 -3.00 13.17
C ILE A 225 29.52 -2.86 13.22
N SER A 226 28.77 -3.59 12.38
CA SER A 226 27.41 -3.99 12.77
C SER A 226 27.49 -4.61 14.18
N THR A 227 27.12 -3.88 15.23
CA THR A 227 27.33 -4.31 16.63
C THR A 227 26.53 -5.58 16.97
N THR A 228 25.63 -5.98 16.08
CA THR A 228 24.84 -7.19 16.21
C THR A 228 24.77 -7.97 14.90
N ASN A 229 25.18 -9.23 14.93
CA ASN A 229 24.90 -10.17 13.85
C ASN A 229 23.37 -10.32 13.68
N LYS A 230 22.87 -10.36 12.44
CA LYS A 230 21.44 -10.53 12.15
C LYS A 230 21.23 -11.38 10.90
N LEU A 231 20.37 -12.40 10.99
CA LEU A 231 19.92 -13.16 9.82
C LEU A 231 18.60 -12.55 9.33
N ILE A 232 18.61 -11.84 8.20
CA ILE A 232 17.47 -11.03 7.73
C ILE A 232 16.38 -11.92 7.13
N GLY A 233 16.71 -12.79 6.20
CA GLY A 233 15.70 -13.59 5.52
C GLY A 233 16.19 -14.17 4.20
N ASN A 234 15.28 -14.77 3.45
CA ASN A 234 15.57 -15.24 2.11
C ASN A 234 14.46 -14.83 1.13
N TYR A 235 14.83 -14.32 -0.04
CA TYR A 235 13.91 -13.91 -1.10
C TYR A 235 14.37 -14.43 -2.47
N PRO A 236 13.47 -15.00 -3.29
CA PRO A 236 12.06 -15.29 -2.99
C PRO A 236 11.89 -16.41 -1.94
N ASN A 237 10.71 -16.49 -1.31
CA ASN A 237 10.29 -17.59 -0.43
C ASN A 237 8.75 -17.70 -0.41
N PRO A 238 8.13 -18.78 -0.96
CA PRO A 238 8.77 -19.95 -1.56
C PRO A 238 9.58 -19.63 -2.83
N PHE A 239 10.55 -20.46 -3.17
CA PHE A 239 11.47 -20.23 -4.31
C PHE A 239 11.60 -21.42 -5.26
N ASN A 240 11.97 -21.15 -6.52
CA ASN A 240 12.23 -22.15 -7.57
C ASN A 240 13.29 -21.66 -8.59
N PRO A 241 14.45 -22.32 -8.77
CA PRO A 241 15.15 -23.17 -7.81
C PRO A 241 16.07 -22.38 -6.88
N SER A 242 16.16 -21.04 -7.02
CA SER A 242 17.12 -20.21 -6.27
C SER A 242 16.48 -19.16 -5.36
N THR A 243 17.13 -18.91 -4.22
CA THR A 243 16.79 -17.85 -3.25
C THR A 243 18.09 -17.16 -2.79
N THR A 244 18.01 -15.87 -2.47
CA THR A 244 19.11 -15.12 -1.87
C THR A 244 18.84 -14.98 -0.38
N ILE A 245 19.77 -15.44 0.45
CA ILE A 245 19.73 -15.35 1.90
C ILE A 245 20.54 -14.13 2.32
N SER A 246 19.89 -13.12 2.91
CA SER A 246 20.51 -11.87 3.33
C SER A 246 20.79 -11.86 4.84
N PHE A 247 21.91 -11.27 5.23
CA PHE A 247 22.38 -11.21 6.61
C PHE A 247 23.33 -10.03 6.85
N GLU A 248 23.38 -9.58 8.09
CA GLU A 248 24.34 -8.60 8.60
C GLU A 248 25.33 -9.34 9.52
N LEU A 249 26.62 -9.10 9.33
CA LEU A 249 27.68 -9.65 10.17
C LEU A 249 28.41 -8.53 10.88
N ASN A 250 28.70 -8.76 12.16
CA ASN A 250 29.66 -7.95 12.89
C ASN A 250 31.07 -8.14 12.30
N THR A 251 31.99 -7.20 12.40
CA THR A 251 33.38 -7.32 11.96
C THR A 251 34.28 -7.99 13.03
N GLU A 252 33.83 -8.09 14.27
CA GLU A 252 34.48 -8.84 15.36
C GLU A 252 34.11 -10.33 15.35
N ASN A 253 35.10 -11.22 15.44
CA ASN A 253 34.91 -12.68 15.58
C ASN A 253 34.23 -13.41 14.38
N THR A 254 34.40 -12.91 13.15
CA THR A 254 33.82 -13.54 11.93
C THR A 254 34.67 -14.60 11.24
N GLU A 255 35.85 -14.93 11.78
CA GLU A 255 36.75 -15.91 11.16
C GLU A 255 36.11 -17.31 11.04
N ASP A 256 35.11 -17.61 11.87
CA ASP A 256 34.37 -18.87 11.90
C ASP A 256 32.90 -18.75 11.42
N THR A 257 32.52 -17.67 10.74
CA THR A 257 31.14 -17.47 10.30
C THR A 257 30.72 -18.52 9.28
N LYS A 258 29.60 -19.21 9.58
CA LYS A 258 29.02 -20.27 8.74
C LYS A 258 27.53 -20.10 8.57
N LEU A 259 27.06 -20.31 7.34
CA LEU A 259 25.65 -20.48 7.01
C LEU A 259 25.41 -21.93 6.59
N MET A 260 24.60 -22.65 7.36
CA MET A 260 24.32 -24.07 7.15
C MET A 260 22.85 -24.28 6.82
N ILE A 261 22.59 -25.09 5.80
CA ILE A 261 21.23 -25.46 5.38
C ILE A 261 20.96 -26.90 5.81
N TYR A 262 19.78 -27.14 6.38
CA TYR A 262 19.33 -28.42 6.89
C TYR A 262 17.96 -28.80 6.31
N ASN A 263 17.74 -30.10 6.13
CA ASN A 263 16.40 -30.63 5.82
C ASN A 263 15.56 -30.83 7.10
N MET A 264 14.29 -31.23 6.95
CA MET A 264 13.38 -31.48 8.08
C MET A 264 13.84 -32.60 9.05
N ARG A 265 14.79 -33.43 8.63
CA ARG A 265 15.39 -34.49 9.48
C ARG A 265 16.61 -33.98 10.25
N GLY A 266 16.97 -32.71 10.12
CA GLY A 266 18.15 -32.11 10.74
C GLY A 266 19.46 -32.50 10.04
N GLN A 267 19.41 -33.10 8.85
CA GLN A 267 20.62 -33.44 8.09
C GLN A 267 21.15 -32.20 7.38
N LYS A 268 22.45 -31.92 7.50
CA LYS A 268 23.11 -30.82 6.79
C LYS A 268 23.11 -31.11 5.29
N VAL A 269 22.64 -30.15 4.52
CA VAL A 269 22.48 -30.18 3.06
C VAL A 269 23.58 -29.37 2.38
N LYS A 270 23.84 -28.15 2.87
CA LYS A 270 24.82 -27.23 2.29
C LYS A 270 25.50 -26.44 3.41
N GLU A 271 26.78 -26.15 3.27
CA GLU A 271 27.51 -25.22 4.13
C GLU A 271 28.17 -24.13 3.29
N PHE A 272 28.00 -22.88 3.70
CA PHE A 272 28.77 -21.74 3.20
C PHE A 272 29.64 -21.21 4.34
N SER A 273 30.92 -21.04 4.04
CA SER A 273 31.96 -20.55 4.96
C SER A 273 32.67 -19.34 4.36
N ASN A 274 33.50 -18.64 5.15
CA ASN A 274 34.22 -17.44 4.73
C ASN A 274 33.27 -16.32 4.28
N LEU A 275 32.20 -16.09 5.05
CA LEU A 275 31.18 -15.08 4.76
C LEU A 275 31.61 -13.66 5.11
N ARG A 276 32.90 -13.47 5.43
CA ARG A 276 33.47 -12.18 5.78
C ARG A 276 33.24 -11.20 4.62
N ASN A 277 32.75 -10.02 4.94
CA ASN A 277 32.40 -8.96 3.98
C ASN A 277 31.31 -9.34 2.96
N GLN A 278 30.51 -10.37 3.23
CA GLN A 278 29.32 -10.68 2.45
C GLN A 278 28.07 -10.22 3.21
N THR A 279 27.09 -9.71 2.49
CA THR A 279 25.76 -9.35 3.02
C THR A 279 24.67 -10.31 2.56
N SER A 280 25.00 -11.23 1.65
CA SER A 280 24.07 -12.25 1.17
C SER A 280 24.76 -13.43 0.51
N ILE A 281 24.02 -14.55 0.40
CA ILE A 281 24.40 -15.74 -0.37
C ILE A 281 23.22 -16.25 -1.20
N THR A 282 23.46 -16.63 -2.44
CA THR A 282 22.50 -17.34 -3.27
C THR A 282 22.60 -18.85 -3.06
N TRP A 283 21.48 -19.48 -2.74
CA TRP A 283 21.33 -20.94 -2.76
C TRP A 283 20.41 -21.37 -3.89
N ASN A 284 20.84 -22.36 -4.68
CA ASN A 284 20.15 -22.87 -5.88
C ASN A 284 19.46 -24.23 -5.67
N GLY A 285 19.20 -24.62 -4.42
CA GLY A 285 18.56 -25.91 -4.12
C GLY A 285 19.45 -27.13 -4.42
N ALA A 286 20.77 -27.00 -4.29
CA ALA A 286 21.73 -28.09 -4.40
C ALA A 286 22.46 -28.37 -3.08
N ASP A 287 22.91 -29.61 -2.87
CA ASP A 287 23.71 -30.02 -1.70
C ASP A 287 25.20 -29.70 -1.87
N ASP A 288 26.03 -30.08 -0.89
CA ASP A 288 27.49 -29.91 -0.94
C ASP A 288 28.15 -30.66 -2.12
N ASN A 289 27.52 -31.70 -2.66
CA ASN A 289 27.98 -32.45 -3.84
C ASN A 289 27.40 -31.91 -5.16
N ASN A 290 26.78 -30.73 -5.15
CA ASN A 290 26.07 -30.11 -6.28
C ASN A 290 24.91 -30.97 -6.83
N GLN A 291 24.35 -31.87 -6.02
CA GLN A 291 23.16 -32.63 -6.38
C GLN A 291 21.92 -31.86 -5.95
N THR A 292 20.93 -31.74 -6.85
CA THR A 292 19.71 -31.01 -6.53
C THR A 292 18.89 -31.73 -5.47
N VAL A 293 18.37 -31.00 -4.49
CA VAL A 293 17.52 -31.56 -3.43
C VAL A 293 16.03 -31.54 -3.81
N SER A 294 15.21 -32.29 -3.09
CA SER A 294 13.75 -32.39 -3.31
C SER A 294 13.01 -31.13 -2.85
N SER A 295 11.82 -30.86 -3.41
CA SER A 295 10.92 -29.82 -2.89
C SER A 295 10.56 -30.09 -1.42
N GLY A 296 10.41 -29.03 -0.63
CA GLY A 296 10.07 -29.16 0.79
C GLY A 296 10.57 -28.01 1.65
N ILE A 297 10.45 -28.20 2.96
CA ILE A 297 10.87 -27.22 3.97
C ILE A 297 12.34 -27.46 4.31
N TYR A 298 13.09 -26.37 4.31
CA TYR A 298 14.49 -26.33 4.73
C TYR A 298 14.68 -25.28 5.82
N PHE A 299 15.69 -25.50 6.66
CA PHE A 299 16.10 -24.54 7.68
C PHE A 299 17.50 -24.07 7.35
N TYR A 300 17.74 -22.77 7.38
CA TYR A 300 19.07 -22.20 7.28
C TYR A 300 19.44 -21.56 8.61
N LYS A 301 20.68 -21.82 9.03
CA LYS A 301 21.21 -21.44 10.32
C LYS A 301 22.51 -20.69 10.11
N MET A 302 22.57 -19.48 10.65
CA MET A 302 23.80 -18.70 10.69
C MET A 302 24.43 -18.83 12.06
N LYS A 303 25.74 -19.06 12.10
CA LYS A 303 26.56 -19.08 13.31
C LYS A 303 27.79 -18.19 13.11
N SER A 304 27.98 -17.23 14.00
CA SER A 304 29.13 -16.31 14.03
C SER A 304 29.46 -16.02 15.50
N GLY A 305 30.60 -16.51 16.01
CA GLY A 305 30.92 -16.40 17.44
C GLY A 305 29.81 -16.94 18.36
N SER A 306 29.26 -16.07 19.22
CA SER A 306 28.13 -16.36 20.12
C SER A 306 26.75 -16.21 19.47
N PHE A 307 26.68 -15.60 18.28
CA PHE A 307 25.43 -15.42 17.55
C PHE A 307 25.02 -16.71 16.84
N GLU A 308 23.76 -17.08 17.03
CA GLU A 308 23.14 -18.22 16.36
C GLU A 308 21.67 -17.91 16.05
N GLN A 309 21.30 -17.91 14.77
CA GLN A 309 19.91 -17.71 14.34
C GLN A 309 19.54 -18.72 13.26
N THR A 310 18.33 -19.27 13.37
CA THR A 310 17.77 -20.23 12.40
C THR A 310 16.47 -19.69 11.83
N LYS A 311 16.30 -19.80 10.50
CA LYS A 311 15.06 -19.45 9.79
C LYS A 311 14.65 -20.57 8.84
N LYS A 312 13.38 -20.55 8.41
CA LYS A 312 12.78 -21.55 7.53
C LYS A 312 12.62 -21.00 6.12
N MET A 313 12.74 -21.87 5.12
CA MET A 313 12.49 -21.57 3.70
C MET A 313 11.78 -22.75 3.02
N ILE A 314 11.07 -22.47 1.93
CA ILE A 314 10.28 -23.44 1.17
C ILE A 314 10.80 -23.49 -0.26
N LEU A 315 11.38 -24.63 -0.64
CA LEU A 315 11.75 -24.92 -2.02
C LEU A 315 10.55 -25.55 -2.73
N MET A 316 10.08 -24.92 -3.81
CA MET A 316 9.08 -25.48 -4.72
C MET A 316 9.77 -25.77 -6.06
N LYS A 317 9.59 -26.99 -6.57
CA LYS A 317 9.95 -27.36 -7.95
C LYS A 317 8.68 -27.62 -8.72
#